data_AF-A0A974S7A1-F1
#
_entry.id   AF-A0A974S7A1-F1
#
_cell.length_a   1.000
_cell.length_b   1.000
_cell.length_c   1.000
_cell.angle_alpha   90.00
_cell.angle_beta   90.00
_cell.angle_gamma   90.00
#
_symmetry.space_group_name_H-M   'P 1'
#
loop_
_entity.id
_entity.type
_entity.pdbx_description
1 polymer ?
#
loop_
_entity_poly.entity_id
_entity_poly.type
_entity_poly.pdbx_seq_one_letter_code
_entity_poly.pdbx_strand_id
1 'polypeptide(L)' 'MQIKKLKQADTVATFLETGDLKELNSCGMMINQLEGNPLDGSMNQLYLRIITGDTINYRPMIGSNSQSDFFIFQITN' A
#
# COMPACT_ATOMS: atom_id res chain seq x y z
N MET A 1 8.26 -14.94 -4.15
CA MET A 1 7.64 -13.62 -3.96
C MET A 1 7.52 -13.39 -2.48
N GLN A 2 8.28 -12.44 -1.94
CA GLN A 2 8.24 -12.13 -0.52
C GLN A 2 7.04 -11.22 -0.27
N ILE A 3 6.28 -11.55 0.76
CA ILE A 3 5.17 -10.73 1.25
C ILE A 3 5.56 -10.23 2.62
N LYS A 4 5.38 -8.93 2.87
CA LYS A 4 5.66 -8.35 4.18
C LYS A 4 4.34 -8.21 4.93
N LYS A 5 4.30 -8.67 6.18
CA LYS A 5 3.10 -8.62 7.02
C LYS A 5 3.33 -7.71 8.22
N LEU A 6 2.34 -6.87 8.51
CA LEU A 6 2.21 -6.13 9.74
C LEU A 6 0.97 -6.64 10.47
N LYS A 7 1.14 -7.12 11.70
CA LYS A 7 0.04 -7.65 12.51
C LYS A 7 -0.08 -6.90 13.83
N GLN A 8 -1.30 -6.50 14.16
CA GLN A 8 -1.65 -5.95 15.47
C GLN A 8 -3.04 -6.43 15.87
N ALA A 9 -3.16 -7.10 17.03
CA ALA A 9 -4.40 -7.74 17.49
C ALA A 9 -5.04 -8.60 16.36
N ASP A 10 -6.32 -8.38 16.06
CA ASP A 10 -7.09 -9.09 15.03
C ASP A 10 -6.97 -8.49 13.63
N THR A 11 -6.02 -7.57 13.43
CA THR A 11 -5.78 -6.91 12.15
C THR A 11 -4.43 -7.33 11.55
N VAL A 12 -4.45 -7.73 10.28
CA VAL A 12 -3.27 -8.12 9.51
C VAL A 12 -3.28 -7.37 8.19
N ALA A 13 -2.23 -6.60 7.95
CA ALA A 13 -1.94 -5.99 6.66
C ALA A 13 -0.81 -6.76 5.97
N THR A 14 -1.07 -7.25 4.76
CA THR A 14 -0.11 -7.94 3.90
C THR A 14 0.21 -7.06 2.70
N PHE A 15 1.48 -6.79 2.49
CA PHE A 15 2.00 -5.96 1.41
C PHE A 15 2.88 -6.76 0.45
N LEU A 16 2.88 -6.34 -0.82
CA LEU A 16 3.88 -6.76 -1.78
C LEU A 16 5.24 -6.13 -1.45
N GLU A 17 6.33 -6.61 -2.06
CA GLU A 17 7.68 -6.07 -1.82
C GLU A 17 7.79 -4.58 -2.16
N THR A 18 6.97 -4.11 -3.10
CA THR A 18 6.86 -2.73 -3.58
C THR A 18 6.04 -1.81 -2.67
N GLY A 19 5.44 -2.34 -1.59
CA GLY A 19 4.58 -1.57 -0.68
C GLY A 19 3.12 -1.45 -1.10
N ASP A 20 2.71 -2.11 -2.19
CA ASP A 20 1.29 -2.26 -2.54
C ASP A 20 0.55 -3.10 -1.50
N LEU A 21 -0.68 -2.71 -1.18
CA LEU A 21 -1.52 -3.49 -0.27
C LEU A 21 -2.07 -4.70 -1.03
N LYS A 22 -1.64 -5.89 -0.63
CA LYS A 22 -2.26 -7.12 -1.12
C LYS A 22 -3.58 -7.36 -0.40
N GLU A 23 -3.56 -7.40 0.93
CA GLU A 23 -4.75 -7.66 1.73
C GLU A 23 -4.64 -6.94 3.07
N LEU A 24 -5.72 -6.28 3.49
CA LEU A 24 -5.94 -5.84 4.85
C LEU A 24 -7.14 -6.58 5.40
N ASN A 25 -6.90 -7.50 6.33
CA ASN A 25 -7.95 -8.23 7.03
C ASN A 25 -8.06 -7.73 8.47
N SER A 26 -9.28 -7.50 8.96
CA SER A 26 -9.55 -7.18 10.35
C SER A 26 -10.78 -7.95 10.82
N CYS A 27 -10.65 -8.71 11.91
CA CYS A 27 -11.74 -9.48 12.51
C CYS A 27 -12.45 -10.43 11.52
N GLY A 28 -11.70 -11.02 10.57
CA GLY A 28 -12.25 -11.93 9.56
C GLY A 28 -12.90 -11.24 8.36
N MET A 29 -12.86 -9.91 8.28
CA MET A 29 -13.36 -9.14 7.15
C MET A 29 -12.21 -8.53 6.35
N MET A 30 -12.22 -8.70 5.03
CA MET A 30 -11.31 -8.00 4.12
C MET A 30 -11.77 -6.54 3.97
N ILE A 31 -10.86 -5.59 4.24
CA ILE A 31 -11.14 -4.15 4.19
C ILE A 31 -10.96 -3.62 2.77
N ASN A 32 -9.89 -4.01 2.07
CA ASN A 32 -9.72 -3.67 0.66
C ASN A 32 -10.66 -4.52 -0.22
N GLN A 33 -11.17 -3.94 -1.31
CA GLN A 33 -12.13 -4.64 -2.18
C GLN A 33 -11.47 -5.67 -3.12
N LEU A 34 -10.22 -5.41 -3.52
CA LEU A 34 -9.46 -6.26 -4.43
C LEU A 34 -8.06 -6.50 -3.88
N GLU A 35 -7.55 -7.71 -4.09
CA GLU A 35 -6.16 -8.00 -3.80
C GLU A 35 -5.22 -7.28 -4.76
N GLY A 36 -4.18 -6.63 -4.20
CA GLY A 36 -3.07 -6.15 -5.00
C GLY A 36 -2.26 -7.28 -5.62
N ASN A 37 -1.72 -7.06 -6.81
CA ASN A 37 -0.93 -8.04 -7.53
C ASN A 37 0.42 -7.47 -8.03
N PRO A 38 1.40 -8.31 -8.35
CA PRO A 38 2.76 -7.85 -8.71
C PRO A 38 2.87 -7.11 -10.05
N LEU A 39 1.90 -7.31 -10.96
CA LEU A 39 1.91 -6.68 -12.27
C LEU A 39 1.30 -5.28 -12.22
N ASP A 40 0.14 -5.13 -11.56
CA ASP A 40 -0.63 -3.88 -11.56
C ASP A 40 -0.50 -3.08 -10.25
N GLY A 41 0.02 -3.69 -9.19
CA GLY A 41 0.02 -3.14 -7.83
C GLY A 41 -1.34 -3.29 -7.15
N SER A 42 -1.65 -2.36 -6.24
CA SER A 42 -2.93 -2.30 -5.53
C SER A 42 -3.84 -1.17 -6.03
N MET A 43 -5.15 -1.33 -5.87
CA MET A 43 -6.13 -0.31 -6.27
C MET A 43 -6.05 0.97 -5.42
N ASN A 44 -5.63 0.86 -4.16
CA ASN A 44 -5.49 2.02 -3.27
C ASN A 44 -4.21 2.80 -3.57
N GLN A 45 -4.29 4.13 -3.50
CA GLN A 45 -3.18 5.01 -3.83
C GLN A 45 -3.28 6.34 -3.08
N LEU A 46 -2.13 6.89 -2.70
CA LEU A 46 -1.98 8.29 -2.27
C LEU A 46 -1.34 9.08 -3.41
N TYR A 47 -1.91 10.24 -3.75
CA TYR A 47 -1.38 11.13 -4.79
C TYR A 47 -1.04 12.49 -4.21
N LEU A 48 0.19 12.96 -4.47
CA LEU A 48 0.55 14.36 -4.32
C LEU A 48 0.08 15.11 -5.55
N ARG A 49 -0.60 16.25 -5.37
CA ARG A 49 -0.99 17.17 -6.45
C ARG A 49 -0.34 18.52 -6.22
N ILE A 50 0.32 19.05 -7.24
CA ILE A 50 0.92 20.39 -7.25
C ILE A 50 0.16 21.22 -8.28
N ILE A 51 -0.51 22.27 -7.80
CA ILE A 51 -1.30 23.19 -8.62
C ILE A 51 -0.42 24.42 -8.88
N THR A 52 -0.20 24.76 -10.14
CA THR A 52 0.62 25.91 -10.54
C THR A 52 -0.03 26.60 -11.73
N GLY A 53 -0.60 27.78 -11.49
CA GLY A 53 -1.47 28.45 -12.47
C GLY A 53 -2.62 27.52 -12.89
N ASP A 54 -2.76 27.31 -14.20
CA ASP A 54 -3.79 26.44 -14.80
C ASP A 54 -3.34 24.98 -14.94
N THR A 55 -2.19 24.60 -14.36
CA THR A 55 -1.66 23.23 -14.46
C THR A 55 -1.82 22.46 -13.14
N ILE A 56 -2.12 21.17 -13.25
CA ILE A 56 -2.16 20.23 -12.13
C ILE A 56 -1.20 19.08 -12.45
N ASN A 57 -0.09 19.02 -11.74
CA ASN A 57 0.83 17.89 -11.79
C ASN A 57 0.51 16.93 -10.64
N TYR A 58 0.58 15.62 -10.88
CA TYR A 58 0.32 14.62 -9.84
C TYR A 58 1.32 13.48 -9.86
N ARG A 59 1.61 12.94 -8.68
CA ARG A 59 2.53 11.79 -8.52
C ARG A 59 1.97 10.82 -7.47
N PRO A 60 1.94 9.50 -7.75
CA PRO A 60 1.66 8.49 -6.74
C PRO A 60 2.78 8.43 -5.70
N MET A 61 2.42 8.22 -4.43
CA MET A 61 3.33 8.28 -3.28
C MET A 61 3.62 6.92 -2.63
N ILE A 62 2.84 5.89 -2.94
CA ILE A 62 2.95 4.53 -2.38
C ILE A 62 2.83 3.47 -3.48
N GLY A 63 3.25 2.24 -3.19
CA GLY A 63 3.09 1.09 -4.08
C GLY A 63 4.01 1.12 -5.30
N SER A 64 3.84 0.15 -6.20
CA SER A 64 4.67 -0.07 -7.38
C SER A 64 4.63 1.09 -8.38
N ASN A 65 3.56 1.88 -8.36
CA ASN A 65 3.40 3.07 -9.19
C ASN A 65 4.24 4.26 -8.69
N SER A 66 4.71 4.23 -7.44
CA SER A 66 5.64 5.23 -6.90
C SER A 66 7.10 4.77 -7.02
N GLN A 67 8.02 5.71 -6.87
CA GLN A 67 9.47 5.42 -6.75
C GLN A 67 9.89 5.45 -5.28
N SER A 68 9.02 4.95 -4.40
CA SER A 68 9.25 5.00 -2.96
C SER A 68 10.02 3.76 -2.49
N ASP A 69 10.91 3.94 -1.52
CA ASP A 69 11.45 2.82 -0.75
C ASP A 69 10.39 2.31 0.22
N PHE A 70 10.31 0.99 0.37
CA PHE A 70 9.34 0.34 1.26
C PHE A 70 10.02 -0.46 2.37
N PHE A 71 9.59 -0.21 3.60
CA PHE A 71 10.05 -0.92 4.79
C PHE A 71 8.88 -1.14 5.77
N ILE A 72 8.95 -2.25 6.51
CA ILE A 72 8.07 -2.51 7.64
C ILE A 72 8.92 -2.58 8.89
N PHE A 73 8.48 -1.89 9.93
CA PHE A 73 9.01 -2.00 11.28
C PHE A 73 7.89 -2.47 12.20
N GLN A 74 8.11 -3.56 12.93
CA GLN A 74 7.18 -4.08 13.92
C GLN A 74 7.91 -4.16 15.26
N ILE A 75 7.37 -3.48 16.27
CA ILE A 75 7.88 -3.57 17.63
C ILE A 75 7.40 -4.91 18.20
N THR A 76 8.32 -5.84 18.39
CA THR A 76 8.10 -7.02 19.24
C THR A 76 8.22 -6.59 20.70
N ASN A 77 7.15 -6.80 21.48
CA ASN A 77 7.20 -6.77 22.94
C ASN A 77 7.91 -8.02 23.47
#